data_AF-A0A3M2W8X7-F1
#
_entry.id   AF-A0A3M2W8X7-F1
#
_cell.length_a   1.000
_cell.length_b   1.000
_cell.length_c   1.000
_cell.angle_alpha   90.00
_cell.angle_beta   90.00
_cell.angle_gamma   90.00
#
_symmetry.space_group_name_H-M   'P 1'
#
loop_
_entity.id
_entity.type
_entity.pdbx_description
1 polymer ?
#
loop_
_entity_poly.entity_id
_entity_poly.type
_entity_poly.pdbx_seq_one_letter_code
_entity_poly.pdbx_strand_id
1 'polypeptide(L)'
;MGACFCLFVSEQYRRNYNSSWSWSGAESELAVSLSHNKHATLTSKGLEYWKRPIRYRENGRDWLGSLFAEGGLPWPLVQKESHGFGKAVNRGINLFSAGSSHRTTADLIAAHEDELPISFRNLETRQLLAGIVEQLMHLAGQYPLKDQKDPAAYLDKVAPEWTEAFPIPLDETNARGLINDWLHDAGKQRFDRTEALIQARAFTCEHFLLGTLPDWRIRTELALPKEHSFDIDPQQLGSTRLDQAYYEGEHILARGPAVYAQLNESRLTIRFSNPSISIERRRLGEPVTLRLLDSGRVVQCYQFDGSELNYEETPLVFEQRVDCWQLVGTSSCGVAGESARIRIPTKFSFSSDGLAPSLLTTDKESGQWLDLRADVSLQNGSDLYRIELNQNQNEHRKPALAGVHGLYRRFSR
;
A
#
# COMPACT_ATOMS: atom_id res chain seq x y z
N MET A 1 -9.64 -47.60 -20.82
CA MET A 1 -10.43 -46.75 -21.73
C MET A 1 -11.10 -45.57 -21.02
N GLY A 2 -11.98 -45.78 -20.03
CA GLY A 2 -12.65 -44.66 -19.34
C GLY A 2 -11.68 -43.65 -18.70
N ALA A 3 -10.64 -44.13 -17.99
CA ALA A 3 -9.63 -43.26 -17.38
C ALA A 3 -8.89 -42.37 -18.39
N CYS A 4 -8.46 -42.94 -19.52
CA CYS A 4 -7.79 -42.20 -20.59
C CYS A 4 -8.72 -41.20 -21.27
N PHE A 5 -10.00 -41.56 -21.45
CA PHE A 5 -11.01 -40.65 -21.99
C PHE A 5 -11.22 -39.45 -21.06
N CYS A 6 -11.36 -39.67 -19.74
CA CYS A 6 -11.48 -38.58 -18.78
C CYS A 6 -10.27 -37.65 -18.81
N LEU A 7 -9.05 -38.22 -18.78
CA LEU A 7 -7.81 -37.43 -18.85
C LEU A 7 -7.73 -36.62 -20.15
N PHE A 8 -8.04 -37.24 -21.28
CA PHE A 8 -8.02 -36.58 -22.58
C PHE A 8 -9.03 -35.43 -22.64
N VAL A 9 -10.28 -35.65 -22.21
CA VAL A 9 -11.31 -34.61 -22.23
C VAL A 9 -10.96 -33.46 -21.27
N SER A 10 -10.43 -33.76 -20.08
CA SER A 10 -9.97 -32.75 -19.13
C SER A 10 -8.80 -31.92 -19.67
N GLU A 11 -7.81 -32.55 -20.32
CA GLU A 11 -6.67 -31.84 -20.93
C GLU A 11 -7.05 -31.09 -22.22
N GLN A 12 -7.92 -31.66 -23.06
CA GLN A 12 -8.45 -30.98 -24.24
C GLN A 12 -9.19 -29.72 -23.81
N TYR A 13 -10.02 -29.82 -22.77
CA TYR A 13 -10.71 -28.68 -22.20
C TYR A 13 -9.72 -27.62 -21.68
N ARG A 14 -8.69 -28.03 -20.93
CA ARG A 14 -7.68 -27.11 -20.41
C ARG A 14 -6.94 -26.35 -21.52
N ARG A 15 -6.53 -27.04 -22.59
CA ARG A 15 -5.65 -26.52 -23.64
C ARG A 15 -6.38 -25.86 -24.81
N ASN A 16 -7.46 -26.48 -25.27
CA ASN A 16 -8.11 -26.22 -26.55
C ASN A 16 -9.60 -25.88 -26.38
N TYR A 17 -9.95 -25.17 -25.30
CA TYR A 17 -11.35 -24.80 -25.05
C TYR A 17 -11.92 -23.92 -26.16
N ASN A 18 -12.98 -24.41 -26.80
CA ASN A 18 -13.63 -23.77 -27.95
C ASN A 18 -14.77 -22.80 -27.54
N SER A 19 -14.77 -22.31 -26.30
CA SER A 19 -15.81 -21.42 -25.76
C SER A 19 -17.23 -22.02 -25.73
N SER A 20 -17.37 -23.35 -25.88
CA SER A 20 -18.65 -24.05 -25.80
C SER A 20 -18.66 -25.10 -24.68
N TRP A 21 -19.72 -25.13 -23.88
CA TRP A 21 -19.93 -26.17 -22.87
C TRP A 21 -20.46 -27.45 -23.54
N SER A 22 -19.60 -28.18 -24.25
CA SER A 22 -20.00 -29.36 -25.02
C SER A 22 -18.88 -30.40 -25.16
N TRP A 23 -19.26 -31.62 -25.50
CA TRP A 23 -18.33 -32.72 -25.84
C TRP A 23 -17.66 -32.53 -27.20
N SER A 24 -18.16 -31.60 -28.03
CA SER A 24 -17.78 -31.45 -29.44
C SER A 24 -16.29 -31.19 -29.65
N GLY A 25 -15.61 -30.50 -28.73
CA GLY A 25 -14.18 -30.23 -28.82
C GLY A 25 -13.36 -31.53 -28.82
N ALA A 26 -13.55 -32.35 -27.78
CA ALA A 26 -12.87 -33.63 -27.65
C ALA A 26 -13.34 -34.66 -28.70
N GLU A 27 -14.62 -34.69 -29.03
CA GLU A 27 -15.19 -35.58 -30.05
C GLU A 27 -14.64 -35.30 -31.45
N SER A 28 -14.45 -34.02 -31.79
CA SER A 28 -13.85 -33.60 -33.07
C SER A 28 -12.40 -34.04 -33.18
N GLU A 29 -11.59 -33.84 -32.13
CA GLU A 29 -10.18 -34.26 -32.12
C GLU A 29 -10.01 -35.78 -32.16
N LEU A 30 -10.92 -36.52 -31.50
CA LEU A 30 -10.93 -37.98 -31.51
C LEU A 30 -11.63 -38.57 -32.74
N ALA A 31 -12.26 -37.74 -33.58
CA ALA A 31 -13.11 -38.13 -34.71
C ALA A 31 -14.19 -39.17 -34.32
N VAL A 32 -14.84 -38.96 -33.16
CA VAL A 32 -15.91 -39.84 -32.64
C VAL A 32 -17.19 -39.05 -32.41
N SER A 33 -18.33 -39.74 -32.42
CA SER A 33 -19.60 -39.21 -31.92
C SER A 33 -20.20 -40.20 -30.93
N LEU A 34 -20.33 -39.77 -29.68
CA LEU A 34 -20.76 -40.61 -28.57
C LEU A 34 -22.17 -40.21 -28.13
N SER A 35 -22.98 -41.22 -27.82
CA SER A 35 -24.28 -40.99 -27.21
C SER A 35 -24.13 -40.57 -25.75
N HIS A 36 -25.15 -39.90 -25.20
CA HIS A 36 -25.22 -39.52 -23.79
C HIS A 36 -24.94 -40.69 -22.83
N ASN A 37 -25.41 -41.91 -23.15
CA ASN A 37 -25.18 -43.10 -22.34
C ASN A 37 -23.70 -43.54 -22.37
N LYS A 38 -23.04 -43.46 -23.53
CA LYS A 38 -21.61 -43.74 -23.65
C LYS A 38 -20.76 -42.71 -22.89
N HIS A 39 -21.11 -41.43 -22.97
CA HIS A 39 -20.49 -40.38 -22.15
C HIS A 39 -20.58 -40.69 -20.65
N ALA A 40 -21.78 -41.00 -20.15
CA ALA A 40 -21.99 -41.33 -18.75
C ALA A 40 -21.17 -42.57 -18.32
N THR A 41 -21.17 -43.62 -19.14
CA THR A 41 -20.46 -44.88 -18.83
C THR A 41 -18.94 -44.68 -18.80
N LEU A 42 -18.37 -43.98 -19.78
CA LEU A 42 -16.93 -43.72 -19.85
C LEU A 42 -16.48 -42.80 -18.72
N THR A 43 -17.23 -41.73 -18.48
CA THR A 43 -16.91 -40.74 -17.43
C THR A 43 -17.01 -41.35 -16.05
N SER A 44 -18.07 -42.12 -15.76
CA SER A 44 -18.22 -42.80 -14.47
C SER A 44 -17.07 -43.75 -14.17
N LYS A 45 -16.72 -44.63 -15.12
CA LYS A 45 -15.63 -45.60 -14.95
C LYS A 45 -14.26 -44.92 -14.86
N GLY A 46 -14.06 -43.81 -15.57
CA GLY A 46 -12.80 -43.08 -15.56
C GLY A 46 -12.61 -42.29 -14.27
N LEU A 47 -13.62 -41.57 -13.79
CA LEU A 47 -13.56 -40.84 -12.51
C LEU A 47 -13.38 -41.80 -11.33
N GLU A 48 -14.05 -42.96 -11.35
CA GLU A 48 -13.86 -44.01 -10.35
C GLU A 48 -12.40 -44.51 -10.31
N TYR A 49 -11.79 -44.75 -11.47
CA TYR A 49 -10.38 -45.15 -11.58
C TYR A 49 -9.44 -44.09 -10.97
N TRP A 50 -9.66 -42.82 -11.28
CA TRP A 50 -8.87 -41.70 -10.76
C TRP A 50 -9.24 -41.32 -9.31
N LYS A 51 -10.21 -42.01 -8.70
CA LYS A 51 -10.75 -41.72 -7.36
C LYS A 51 -11.25 -40.28 -7.22
N ARG A 52 -11.91 -39.77 -8.26
CA ARG A 52 -12.46 -38.41 -8.33
C ARG A 52 -13.99 -38.42 -8.19
N PRO A 53 -14.59 -37.45 -7.49
CA PRO A 53 -16.03 -37.40 -7.29
C PRO A 53 -16.78 -36.97 -8.56
N ILE A 54 -17.99 -37.49 -8.75
CA ILE A 54 -18.92 -36.98 -9.78
C ILE A 54 -19.68 -35.81 -9.17
N ARG A 55 -19.67 -34.67 -9.84
CA ARG A 55 -20.39 -33.46 -9.44
C ARG A 55 -21.87 -33.57 -9.82
N TYR A 56 -22.71 -32.90 -9.04
CA TYR A 56 -24.16 -32.85 -9.23
C TYR A 56 -24.60 -31.41 -9.40
N ARG A 57 -25.56 -31.18 -10.30
CA ARG A 57 -26.26 -29.91 -10.51
C ARG A 57 -27.76 -30.13 -10.28
N GLU A 58 -28.56 -29.07 -10.31
CA GLU A 58 -30.02 -29.11 -10.17
C GLU A 58 -30.71 -30.16 -11.08
N ASN A 59 -30.13 -30.43 -12.26
CA ASN A 59 -30.65 -31.39 -13.24
C ASN A 59 -30.00 -32.79 -13.20
N GLY A 60 -29.24 -33.13 -12.15
CA GLY A 60 -28.63 -34.45 -11.95
C GLY A 60 -27.10 -34.48 -12.09
N ARG A 61 -26.54 -35.65 -12.43
CA ARG A 61 -25.08 -35.86 -12.56
C ARG A 61 -24.48 -35.02 -13.68
N ASP A 62 -23.53 -34.15 -13.33
CA ASP A 62 -22.84 -33.27 -14.27
C ASP A 62 -21.54 -33.93 -14.75
N TRP A 63 -21.67 -34.85 -15.72
CA TRP A 63 -20.53 -35.60 -16.25
C TRP A 63 -19.47 -34.70 -16.88
N LEU A 64 -19.91 -33.75 -17.70
CA LEU A 64 -19.02 -32.81 -18.38
C LEU A 64 -18.39 -31.82 -17.39
N GLY A 65 -19.19 -31.28 -16.46
CA GLY A 65 -18.70 -30.38 -15.42
C GLY A 65 -17.74 -31.04 -14.44
N SER A 66 -17.88 -32.34 -14.19
CA SER A 66 -16.92 -33.11 -13.39
C SER A 66 -15.55 -33.15 -14.07
N LEU A 67 -15.50 -33.45 -15.37
CA LEU A 67 -14.24 -33.47 -16.12
C LEU A 67 -13.62 -32.09 -16.27
N PHE A 68 -14.44 -31.05 -16.42
CA PHE A 68 -13.97 -29.67 -16.51
C PHE A 68 -13.30 -29.23 -15.21
N ALA A 69 -13.88 -29.59 -14.06
CA ALA A 69 -13.28 -29.29 -12.78
C ALA A 69 -11.93 -29.99 -12.58
N GLU A 70 -11.80 -31.23 -13.06
CA GLU A 70 -10.53 -31.97 -13.00
C GLU A 70 -9.47 -31.43 -13.97
N GLY A 71 -9.89 -30.82 -15.09
CA GLY A 71 -9.00 -30.16 -16.05
C GLY A 71 -8.48 -28.80 -15.61
N GLY A 72 -9.07 -28.19 -14.57
CA GLY A 72 -8.70 -26.86 -14.09
C GLY A 72 -9.19 -25.72 -14.99
N LEU A 73 -8.51 -24.57 -14.94
CA LEU A 73 -8.88 -23.37 -15.70
C LEU A 73 -8.50 -23.52 -17.19
N PRO A 74 -9.42 -23.23 -18.14
CA PRO A 74 -9.10 -23.27 -19.57
C PRO A 74 -8.22 -22.09 -19.99
N TRP A 75 -6.99 -22.35 -20.41
CA TRP A 75 -6.04 -21.29 -20.78
C TRP A 75 -6.55 -20.31 -21.86
N PRO A 76 -7.24 -20.77 -22.91
CA PRO A 76 -7.81 -19.86 -23.91
C PRO A 76 -8.87 -18.90 -23.35
N LEU A 77 -9.51 -19.28 -22.23
CA LEU A 77 -10.53 -18.46 -21.56
C LEU A 77 -9.89 -17.43 -20.62
N VAL A 78 -8.75 -17.77 -20.00
CA VAL A 78 -8.02 -16.86 -19.11
C VAL A 78 -7.29 -15.77 -19.91
N GLN A 79 -6.78 -16.09 -21.11
CA GLN A 79 -5.96 -15.18 -21.93
C GLN A 79 -6.74 -14.05 -22.63
N LYS A 80 -8.04 -14.20 -22.84
CA LYS A 80 -8.85 -13.15 -23.47
C LYS A 80 -9.21 -12.11 -22.41
N GLU A 81 -8.60 -10.93 -22.47
CA GLU A 81 -8.93 -9.77 -21.61
C GLU A 81 -10.44 -9.44 -21.59
N SER A 82 -11.16 -9.80 -22.65
CA SER A 82 -12.61 -9.60 -22.76
C SER A 82 -13.46 -10.54 -21.90
N HIS A 83 -12.92 -11.67 -21.44
CA HIS A 83 -13.62 -12.64 -20.60
C HIS A 83 -13.44 -12.39 -19.09
N GLY A 84 -14.42 -12.81 -18.29
CA GLY A 84 -14.53 -12.45 -16.87
C GLY A 84 -13.36 -12.84 -15.96
N PHE A 85 -12.49 -13.76 -16.37
CA PHE A 85 -11.34 -14.21 -15.58
C PHE A 85 -10.21 -13.16 -15.50
N GLY A 86 -9.75 -12.65 -16.65
CA GLY A 86 -8.74 -11.58 -16.66
C GLY A 86 -9.24 -10.33 -15.95
N LYS A 87 -10.53 -10.00 -16.13
CA LYS A 87 -11.19 -8.90 -15.40
C LYS A 87 -11.25 -9.13 -13.90
N ALA A 88 -11.59 -10.34 -13.46
CA ALA A 88 -11.62 -10.70 -12.04
C ALA A 88 -10.23 -10.59 -11.38
N VAL A 89 -9.17 -11.05 -12.06
CA VAL A 89 -7.79 -10.93 -11.55
C VAL A 89 -7.36 -9.46 -11.50
N ASN A 90 -7.54 -8.69 -12.58
CA ASN A 90 -7.16 -7.27 -12.61
C ASN A 90 -7.92 -6.44 -11.56
N ARG A 91 -9.20 -6.72 -11.33
CA ARG A 91 -9.95 -6.09 -10.23
C ARG A 91 -9.50 -6.57 -8.87
N GLY A 92 -9.15 -7.85 -8.71
CA GLY A 92 -8.55 -8.38 -7.51
C GLY A 92 -7.26 -7.63 -7.15
N ILE A 93 -6.37 -7.42 -8.12
CA ILE A 93 -5.15 -6.61 -7.97
C ILE A 93 -5.49 -5.18 -7.50
N ASN A 94 -6.48 -4.53 -8.13
CA ASN A 94 -6.91 -3.18 -7.75
C ASN A 94 -7.50 -3.12 -6.34
N LEU A 95 -8.35 -4.06 -5.97
CA LEU A 95 -9.03 -4.10 -4.67
C LEU A 95 -8.07 -4.47 -3.53
N PHE A 96 -7.15 -5.42 -3.77
CA PHE A 96 -6.08 -5.74 -2.85
C PHE A 96 -5.21 -4.50 -2.57
N SER A 97 -4.95 -3.72 -3.62
CA SER A 97 -4.20 -2.45 -3.51
C SER A 97 -5.00 -1.34 -2.79
N ALA A 98 -6.34 -1.36 -2.83
CA ALA A 98 -7.19 -0.35 -2.17
C ALA A 98 -7.28 -0.50 -0.63
N GLY A 99 -6.73 -1.57 -0.04
CA GLY A 99 -6.57 -1.68 1.41
C GLY A 99 -7.85 -2.00 2.20
N SER A 100 -8.68 -2.91 1.71
CA SER A 100 -9.84 -3.41 2.46
C SER A 100 -9.42 -4.35 3.60
N SER A 101 -9.02 -3.78 4.74
CA SER A 101 -8.49 -4.47 5.93
C SER A 101 -9.42 -5.51 6.59
N HIS A 102 -10.65 -5.70 6.10
CA HIS A 102 -11.68 -6.55 6.72
C HIS A 102 -12.25 -7.62 5.78
N ARG A 103 -11.76 -7.72 4.54
CA ARG A 103 -12.25 -8.69 3.55
C ARG A 103 -11.11 -9.54 3.02
N THR A 104 -11.34 -10.85 2.90
CA THR A 104 -10.36 -11.73 2.25
C THR A 104 -10.31 -11.43 0.75
N THR A 105 -9.20 -11.76 0.08
CA THR A 105 -9.09 -11.61 -1.39
C THR A 105 -10.20 -12.39 -2.12
N ALA A 106 -10.61 -13.53 -1.57
CA ALA A 106 -11.74 -14.31 -2.08
C ALA A 106 -13.09 -13.59 -1.94
N ASP A 107 -13.32 -12.81 -0.88
CA ASP A 107 -14.52 -11.97 -0.73
C ASP A 107 -14.52 -10.79 -1.71
N LEU A 108 -13.34 -10.25 -2.01
CA LEU A 108 -13.18 -9.19 -3.01
C LEU A 108 -13.50 -9.70 -4.41
N ILE A 109 -13.11 -10.93 -4.73
CA ILE A 109 -13.45 -11.59 -6.00
C ILE A 109 -14.93 -11.97 -6.03
N ALA A 110 -15.52 -12.36 -4.89
CA ALA A 110 -16.94 -12.70 -4.78
C ALA A 110 -17.88 -11.57 -5.20
N ALA A 111 -17.47 -10.31 -4.99
CA ALA A 111 -18.25 -9.14 -5.40
C ALA A 111 -18.44 -9.03 -6.93
N HIS A 112 -17.72 -9.82 -7.72
CA HIS A 112 -17.71 -9.77 -9.18
C HIS A 112 -17.84 -11.16 -9.84
N GLU A 113 -18.41 -12.14 -9.13
CA GLU A 113 -18.68 -13.49 -9.69
C GLU A 113 -19.64 -13.46 -10.89
N ASP A 114 -20.46 -12.42 -11.03
CA ASP A 114 -21.38 -12.23 -12.14
C ASP A 114 -20.68 -12.10 -13.49
N GLU A 115 -19.42 -11.70 -13.52
CA GLU A 115 -18.61 -11.63 -14.74
C GLU A 115 -18.05 -13.00 -15.15
N LEU A 116 -17.95 -13.96 -14.22
CA LEU A 116 -17.53 -15.32 -14.51
C LEU A 116 -18.66 -16.11 -15.16
N PRO A 117 -18.36 -17.06 -16.07
CA PRO A 117 -19.36 -17.99 -16.56
C PRO A 117 -19.97 -18.77 -15.40
N ILE A 118 -21.27 -19.07 -15.47
CA ILE A 118 -22.05 -19.68 -14.38
C ILE A 118 -21.39 -20.95 -13.80
N SER A 119 -20.75 -21.75 -14.65
CA SER A 119 -20.03 -22.96 -14.26
C SER A 119 -18.83 -22.72 -13.32
N PHE A 120 -18.31 -21.51 -13.28
CA PHE A 120 -17.13 -21.10 -12.52
C PHE A 120 -17.46 -20.19 -11.33
N ARG A 121 -18.74 -19.94 -11.06
CA ARG A 121 -19.21 -19.21 -9.88
C ARG A 121 -19.28 -20.14 -8.68
N ASN A 122 -18.11 -20.59 -8.22
CA ASN A 122 -17.99 -21.49 -7.08
C ASN A 122 -16.82 -21.09 -6.18
N LEU A 123 -16.85 -21.54 -4.93
CA LEU A 123 -15.87 -21.19 -3.92
C LEU A 123 -14.44 -21.60 -4.32
N GLU A 124 -14.27 -22.77 -4.95
CA GLU A 124 -12.97 -23.28 -5.40
C GLU A 124 -12.32 -22.32 -6.41
N THR A 125 -13.10 -21.84 -7.40
CA THR A 125 -12.63 -20.89 -8.41
C THR A 125 -12.29 -19.54 -7.78
N ARG A 126 -13.08 -19.09 -6.80
CA ARG A 126 -12.76 -17.86 -6.04
C ARG A 126 -11.43 -17.97 -5.30
N GLN A 127 -11.22 -19.08 -4.59
CA GLN A 127 -9.98 -19.32 -3.85
C GLN A 127 -8.78 -19.43 -4.79
N LEU A 128 -8.96 -20.04 -5.96
CA LEU A 128 -7.93 -20.13 -6.98
C LEU A 128 -7.52 -18.75 -7.51
N LEU A 129 -8.50 -17.92 -7.89
CA LEU A 129 -8.23 -16.56 -8.36
C LEU A 129 -7.65 -15.68 -7.25
N ALA A 130 -8.10 -15.86 -6.00
CA ALA A 130 -7.55 -15.17 -4.84
C ALA A 130 -6.06 -15.49 -4.65
N GLY A 131 -5.70 -16.77 -4.70
CA GLY A 131 -4.31 -17.21 -4.59
C GLY A 131 -3.42 -16.67 -5.71
N ILE A 132 -3.94 -16.55 -6.94
CA ILE A 132 -3.21 -15.93 -8.06
C ILE A 132 -2.95 -14.45 -7.76
N VAL A 133 -3.98 -13.68 -7.36
CA VAL A 133 -3.85 -12.26 -7.03
C VAL A 133 -2.87 -12.05 -5.87
N GLU A 134 -2.97 -12.85 -4.81
CA GLU A 134 -2.07 -12.78 -3.65
C GLU A 134 -0.62 -13.03 -4.04
N GLN A 135 -0.37 -14.06 -4.86
CA GLN A 135 0.99 -14.36 -5.31
C GLN A 135 1.56 -13.27 -6.24
N LEU A 136 0.74 -12.72 -7.14
CA LEU A 136 1.14 -11.59 -7.99
C LEU A 136 1.52 -10.37 -7.14
N MET A 137 0.69 -10.02 -6.14
CA MET A 137 0.96 -8.90 -5.24
C MET A 137 2.17 -9.15 -4.33
N HIS A 138 2.42 -10.41 -3.93
CA HIS A 138 3.61 -10.79 -3.19
C HIS A 138 4.89 -10.59 -4.01
N LEU A 139 4.90 -11.03 -5.28
CA LEU A 139 6.05 -10.87 -6.17
C LEU A 139 6.29 -9.40 -6.53
N ALA A 140 5.23 -8.64 -6.86
CA ALA A 140 5.31 -7.19 -7.00
C ALA A 140 5.77 -6.51 -5.70
N GLY A 141 5.54 -7.17 -4.56
CA GLY A 141 5.99 -6.88 -3.20
C GLY A 141 7.51 -6.89 -2.99
N GLN A 142 8.17 -7.86 -3.60
CA GLN A 142 9.58 -8.16 -3.34
C GLN A 142 10.51 -7.71 -4.47
N TYR A 143 10.00 -7.61 -5.69
CA TYR A 143 10.80 -7.38 -6.89
C TYR A 143 10.37 -6.13 -7.67
N PRO A 144 11.31 -5.41 -8.33
CA PRO A 144 11.02 -4.22 -9.11
C PRO A 144 10.45 -4.58 -10.50
N LEU A 145 9.26 -5.18 -10.53
CA LEU A 145 8.66 -5.73 -11.75
C LEU A 145 8.21 -4.68 -12.76
N LYS A 146 7.85 -3.47 -12.31
CA LYS A 146 7.39 -2.36 -13.17
C LYS A 146 8.41 -1.96 -14.24
N ASP A 147 9.69 -1.96 -13.90
CA ASP A 147 10.75 -1.48 -14.80
C ASP A 147 11.25 -2.57 -15.76
N GLN A 148 10.72 -3.79 -15.64
CA GLN A 148 11.10 -4.91 -16.48
C GLN A 148 10.20 -4.98 -17.71
N LYS A 149 10.81 -5.15 -18.88
CA LYS A 149 10.09 -5.43 -20.13
C LYS A 149 9.46 -6.82 -20.13
N ASP A 150 10.10 -7.76 -19.44
CA ASP A 150 9.64 -9.15 -19.25
C ASP A 150 9.84 -9.54 -17.77
N PRO A 151 8.87 -9.17 -16.90
CA PRO A 151 8.84 -9.58 -15.49
C PRO A 151 9.08 -11.07 -15.27
N ALA A 152 8.50 -11.95 -16.09
CA ALA A 152 8.63 -13.40 -15.93
C ALA A 152 10.08 -13.86 -16.19
N ALA A 153 10.71 -13.41 -17.28
CA ALA A 153 12.10 -13.74 -17.58
C ALA A 153 13.11 -13.13 -16.57
N TYR A 154 12.74 -12.01 -15.94
CA TYR A 154 13.49 -11.46 -14.82
C TYR A 154 13.40 -12.35 -13.59
N LEU A 155 12.18 -12.78 -13.21
CA LEU A 155 11.94 -13.68 -12.08
C LEU A 155 12.61 -15.04 -12.27
N ASP A 156 12.64 -15.58 -13.50
CA ASP A 156 13.36 -16.82 -13.81
C ASP A 156 14.87 -16.74 -13.43
N LYS A 157 15.46 -15.54 -13.42
CA LYS A 157 16.86 -15.31 -13.04
C LYS A 157 17.05 -15.08 -11.55
N VAL A 158 16.16 -14.31 -10.92
CA VAL A 158 16.34 -13.85 -9.54
C VAL A 158 15.64 -14.75 -8.50
N ALA A 159 14.60 -15.46 -8.90
CA ALA A 159 13.80 -16.33 -8.05
C ALA A 159 13.28 -17.55 -8.84
N PRO A 160 14.14 -18.51 -9.25
CA PRO A 160 13.76 -19.58 -10.18
C PRO A 160 12.55 -20.44 -9.79
N GLU A 161 12.24 -20.52 -8.49
CA GLU A 161 11.11 -21.29 -7.93
C GLU A 161 9.80 -20.48 -7.86
N TRP A 162 9.77 -19.24 -8.36
CA TRP A 162 8.62 -18.34 -8.25
C TRP A 162 7.32 -18.90 -8.83
N THR A 163 7.43 -19.80 -9.82
CA THR A 163 6.30 -20.44 -10.47
C THR A 163 5.62 -21.51 -9.61
N GLU A 164 6.35 -22.12 -8.66
CA GLU A 164 5.85 -23.23 -7.85
C GLU A 164 4.81 -22.78 -6.81
N ALA A 165 4.85 -21.51 -6.41
CA ALA A 165 3.94 -20.93 -5.44
C ALA A 165 2.58 -20.51 -6.04
N PHE A 166 2.42 -20.57 -7.37
CA PHE A 166 1.12 -20.32 -7.99
C PHE A 166 0.18 -21.52 -7.79
N PRO A 167 -1.12 -21.27 -7.58
CA PRO A 167 -2.09 -22.35 -7.40
C PRO A 167 -2.46 -23.04 -8.73
N ILE A 168 -1.88 -22.60 -9.85
CA ILE A 168 -1.98 -23.21 -11.17
C ILE A 168 -0.58 -23.48 -11.75
N PRO A 169 -0.37 -24.57 -12.50
CA PRO A 169 0.90 -24.83 -13.17
C PRO A 169 1.15 -23.79 -14.27
N LEU A 170 2.35 -23.20 -14.33
CA LEU A 170 2.70 -22.14 -15.30
C LEU A 170 3.60 -22.64 -16.45
N ASP A 171 3.66 -23.96 -16.67
CA ASP A 171 4.58 -24.66 -17.57
C ASP A 171 4.26 -24.51 -19.06
N GLU A 172 3.14 -23.85 -19.40
CA GLU A 172 2.73 -23.59 -20.78
C GLU A 172 3.22 -22.23 -21.28
N THR A 173 3.82 -22.19 -22.48
CA THR A 173 4.30 -20.97 -23.14
C THR A 173 3.23 -19.87 -23.22
N ASN A 174 1.96 -20.26 -23.32
CA ASN A 174 0.83 -19.33 -23.40
C ASN A 174 0.39 -18.79 -22.02
N ALA A 175 0.68 -19.50 -20.93
CA ALA A 175 0.42 -19.02 -19.57
C ALA A 175 1.38 -17.88 -19.19
N ARG A 176 2.64 -17.97 -19.63
CA ARG A 176 3.68 -16.98 -19.36
C ARG A 176 3.31 -15.57 -19.83
N GLY A 177 2.75 -15.42 -21.04
CA GLY A 177 2.38 -14.09 -21.56
C GLY A 177 1.37 -13.36 -20.68
N LEU A 178 0.30 -14.06 -20.31
CA LEU A 178 -0.75 -13.53 -19.43
C LEU A 178 -0.23 -13.18 -18.04
N ILE A 179 0.61 -14.05 -17.45
CA ILE A 179 1.21 -13.80 -16.15
C ILE A 179 2.14 -12.58 -16.22
N ASN A 180 2.84 -12.40 -17.32
CA ASN A 180 3.71 -11.26 -17.53
C ASN A 180 2.92 -9.95 -17.52
N ASP A 181 1.76 -9.92 -18.18
CA ASP A 181 0.86 -8.76 -18.17
C ASP A 181 0.31 -8.48 -16.75
N TRP A 182 -0.12 -9.52 -16.04
CA TRP A 182 -0.58 -9.38 -14.65
C TRP A 182 0.50 -8.96 -13.66
N LEU A 183 1.74 -9.44 -13.82
CA LEU A 183 2.89 -9.02 -13.03
C LEU A 183 3.23 -7.55 -13.28
N HIS A 184 3.14 -7.11 -14.53
CA HIS A 184 3.32 -5.71 -14.88
C HIS A 184 2.22 -4.83 -14.24
N ASP A 185 0.96 -5.23 -14.34
CA ASP A 185 -0.17 -4.52 -13.75
C ASP A 185 -0.10 -4.47 -12.22
N ALA A 186 0.25 -5.58 -11.55
CA ALA A 186 0.47 -5.62 -10.11
C ALA A 186 1.63 -4.71 -9.68
N GLY A 187 2.74 -4.73 -10.43
CA GLY A 187 3.88 -3.84 -10.22
C GLY A 187 3.49 -2.36 -10.36
N LYS A 188 2.70 -2.03 -11.39
CA LYS A 188 2.19 -0.68 -11.62
C LYS A 188 1.26 -0.22 -10.50
N GLN A 189 0.25 -1.01 -10.12
CA GLN A 189 -0.71 -0.65 -9.07
C GLN A 189 -0.05 -0.43 -7.73
N ARG A 190 0.92 -1.29 -7.37
CA ARG A 190 1.69 -1.10 -6.14
C ARG A 190 2.48 0.20 -6.17
N PHE A 191 3.15 0.49 -7.28
CA PHE A 191 3.88 1.73 -7.46
C PHE A 191 2.98 2.95 -7.36
N ASP A 192 1.83 2.94 -8.05
CA ASP A 192 0.86 4.04 -8.06
C ASP A 192 0.32 4.30 -6.64
N ARG A 193 0.07 3.23 -5.85
CA ARG A 193 -0.29 3.35 -4.43
C ARG A 193 0.84 3.95 -3.60
N THR A 194 2.08 3.50 -3.79
CA THR A 194 3.24 4.07 -3.08
C THR A 194 3.42 5.54 -3.42
N GLU A 195 3.28 5.94 -4.69
CA GLU A 195 3.31 7.34 -5.08
C GLU A 195 2.15 8.12 -4.48
N ALA A 196 0.93 7.58 -4.48
CA ALA A 196 -0.23 8.22 -3.85
C ALA A 196 -0.02 8.42 -2.33
N LEU A 197 0.57 7.46 -1.63
CA LEU A 197 0.90 7.58 -0.21
C LEU A 197 1.99 8.63 0.04
N ILE A 198 3.03 8.68 -0.80
CA ILE A 198 4.09 9.71 -0.72
C ILE A 198 3.47 11.09 -0.97
N GLN A 199 2.60 11.22 -1.97
CA GLN A 199 1.92 12.48 -2.28
C GLN A 199 0.94 12.89 -1.17
N ALA A 200 0.21 11.94 -0.57
CA ALA A 200 -0.68 12.21 0.55
C ALA A 200 0.08 12.68 1.81
N ARG A 201 1.35 12.28 1.95
CA ARG A 201 2.26 12.72 3.02
C ARG A 201 3.14 13.91 2.60
N ALA A 202 2.95 14.48 1.42
CA ALA A 202 3.78 15.59 0.94
C ALA A 202 3.71 16.77 1.92
N PHE A 203 4.88 17.28 2.30
CA PHE A 203 5.04 18.38 3.25
C PHE A 203 4.43 18.10 4.64
N THR A 204 4.41 16.83 5.05
CA THR A 204 4.12 16.45 6.45
C THR A 204 5.42 16.10 7.17
N CYS A 205 5.36 15.94 8.50
CA CYS A 205 6.52 15.55 9.26
C CYS A 205 6.21 14.62 10.44
N GLU A 206 7.25 13.91 10.88
CA GLU A 206 7.23 13.05 12.06
C GLU A 206 8.40 13.41 12.97
N HIS A 207 8.18 13.32 14.29
CA HIS A 207 9.19 13.69 15.27
C HIS A 207 9.63 12.48 16.08
N PHE A 208 10.93 12.41 16.32
CA PHE A 208 11.57 11.32 17.05
C PHE A 208 12.47 11.89 18.14
N LEU A 209 12.44 11.25 19.31
CA LEU A 209 13.29 11.58 20.43
C LEU A 209 14.66 10.89 20.25
N LEU A 210 15.72 11.67 20.33
CA LEU A 210 17.11 11.21 20.26
C LEU A 210 17.85 11.45 21.58
N GLY A 211 18.85 10.60 21.83
CA GLY A 211 19.75 10.71 22.97
C GLY A 211 19.17 10.12 24.25
N THR A 212 19.87 10.36 25.35
CA THR A 212 19.46 9.96 26.70
C THR A 212 19.08 11.19 27.48
N LEU A 213 18.05 11.07 28.33
CA LEU A 213 17.69 12.12 29.27
C LEU A 213 18.87 12.45 30.19
N PRO A 214 19.07 13.73 30.57
CA PRO A 214 18.23 14.90 30.27
C PRO A 214 18.58 15.63 28.96
N ASP A 215 19.67 15.28 28.27
CA ASP A 215 20.13 15.95 27.04
C ASP A 215 19.52 15.33 25.78
N TRP A 216 18.19 15.22 25.78
CA TRP A 216 17.43 14.73 24.63
C TRP A 216 17.37 15.78 23.53
N ARG A 217 17.13 15.31 22.30
CA ARG A 217 16.97 16.17 21.12
C ARG A 217 15.82 15.66 20.26
N ILE A 218 15.16 16.56 19.53
CA ILE A 218 14.15 16.14 18.53
C ILE A 218 14.80 16.06 17.17
N ARG A 219 14.66 14.90 16.54
CA ARG A 219 14.86 14.74 15.11
C ARG A 219 13.50 14.77 14.43
N THR A 220 13.35 15.64 13.44
CA THR A 220 12.16 15.64 12.57
C THR A 220 12.51 14.99 11.24
N GLU A 221 11.69 14.04 10.82
CA GLU A 221 11.70 13.51 9.45
C GLU A 221 10.64 14.24 8.63
N LEU A 222 11.08 14.88 7.55
CA LEU A 222 10.27 15.69 6.65
C LEU A 222 9.95 14.86 5.41
N ALA A 223 8.67 14.74 5.08
CA ALA A 223 8.21 14.05 3.88
C ALA A 223 8.10 15.02 2.70
N LEU A 224 8.79 14.70 1.62
CA LEU A 224 8.75 15.44 0.36
C LEU A 224 8.08 14.59 -0.72
N PRO A 225 7.29 15.20 -1.61
CA PRO A 225 6.80 14.51 -2.79
C PRO A 225 7.97 14.20 -3.73
N LYS A 226 7.81 13.24 -4.63
CA LYS A 226 8.81 12.97 -5.67
C LYS A 226 8.84 14.07 -6.73
N GLU A 227 7.67 14.58 -7.07
CA GLU A 227 7.48 15.68 -8.02
C GLU A 227 6.41 16.62 -7.47
N HIS A 228 6.63 17.93 -7.64
CA HIS A 228 5.67 18.95 -7.24
C HIS A 228 5.68 20.09 -8.26
N SER A 229 4.51 20.67 -8.52
CA SER A 229 4.35 21.77 -9.47
C SER A 229 3.63 22.94 -8.83
N PHE A 230 4.07 24.14 -9.14
CA PHE A 230 3.45 25.38 -8.68
C PHE A 230 3.53 26.45 -9.77
N ASP A 231 2.60 27.40 -9.71
CA ASP A 231 2.55 28.48 -10.68
C ASP A 231 3.52 29.61 -10.27
N ILE A 232 4.18 30.20 -11.27
CA ILE A 232 5.14 31.28 -11.10
C ILE A 232 5.14 32.21 -12.31
N ASP A 233 5.44 33.48 -12.07
CA ASP A 233 5.76 34.43 -13.13
C ASP A 233 7.19 34.19 -13.65
N PRO A 234 7.37 33.75 -14.91
CA PRO A 234 8.69 33.43 -15.48
C PRO A 234 9.67 34.59 -15.43
N GLN A 235 9.19 35.84 -15.46
CA GLN A 235 10.05 37.03 -15.44
C GLN A 235 10.75 37.21 -14.09
N GLN A 236 10.27 36.53 -13.04
CA GLN A 236 10.85 36.60 -11.71
C GLN A 236 11.94 35.56 -11.47
N LEU A 237 12.14 34.64 -12.43
CA LEU A 237 13.14 33.58 -12.39
C LEU A 237 14.37 33.99 -13.19
N GLY A 238 15.52 34.09 -12.53
CA GLY A 238 16.83 34.20 -13.17
C GLY A 238 17.39 32.85 -13.62
N SER A 239 17.01 31.75 -12.97
CA SER A 239 17.50 30.40 -13.29
C SER A 239 16.49 29.30 -12.94
N THR A 240 16.45 28.22 -13.72
CA THR A 240 15.67 27.01 -13.40
C THR A 240 16.37 26.08 -12.41
N ARG A 241 17.63 26.38 -12.04
CA ARG A 241 18.32 25.73 -10.94
C ARG A 241 18.04 26.50 -9.65
N LEU A 242 17.33 25.87 -8.72
CA LEU A 242 16.96 26.45 -7.43
C LEU A 242 17.72 25.76 -6.29
N ASP A 243 18.20 26.53 -5.33
CA ASP A 243 18.79 26.00 -4.11
C ASP A 243 17.69 25.64 -3.10
N GLN A 244 17.88 24.52 -2.40
CA GLN A 244 16.99 24.08 -1.33
C GLN A 244 17.58 24.45 0.03
N ALA A 245 16.78 25.07 0.89
CA ALA A 245 17.16 25.32 2.27
C ALA A 245 15.99 25.11 3.22
N TYR A 246 16.28 24.49 4.36
CA TYR A 246 15.33 24.22 5.43
C TYR A 246 15.53 25.23 6.55
N TYR A 247 14.43 25.76 7.08
CA TYR A 247 14.43 26.78 8.11
C TYR A 247 13.56 26.38 9.29
N GLU A 248 13.94 26.83 10.49
CA GLU A 248 13.09 26.96 11.67
C GLU A 248 12.76 28.44 11.86
N GLY A 249 11.52 28.83 11.59
CA GLY A 249 11.16 30.25 11.49
C GLY A 249 12.03 30.93 10.43
N GLU A 250 12.82 31.93 10.83
CA GLU A 250 13.78 32.63 9.96
C GLU A 250 15.22 32.08 10.01
N HIS A 251 15.48 30.99 10.73
CA HIS A 251 16.83 30.49 10.96
C HIS A 251 17.12 29.28 10.10
N ILE A 252 18.21 29.33 9.33
CA ILE A 252 18.61 28.21 8.50
C ILE A 252 19.03 27.01 9.35
N LEU A 253 18.43 25.86 9.09
CA LEU A 253 18.74 24.59 9.72
C LEU A 253 19.72 23.77 8.88
N ALA A 254 19.38 23.60 7.60
CA ALA A 254 20.12 22.74 6.68
C ALA A 254 19.97 23.24 5.25
N ARG A 255 20.94 22.90 4.40
CA ARG A 255 20.87 23.11 2.94
C ARG A 255 20.74 21.77 2.25
N GLY A 256 19.77 21.66 1.37
CA GLY A 256 19.58 20.49 0.51
C GLY A 256 20.39 20.62 -0.78
N PRO A 257 20.42 19.57 -1.61
CA PRO A 257 20.98 19.65 -2.95
C PRO A 257 20.17 20.65 -3.80
N ALA A 258 20.80 21.27 -4.81
CA ALA A 258 20.05 22.07 -5.76
C ALA A 258 19.06 21.20 -6.55
N VAL A 259 17.89 21.76 -6.89
CA VAL A 259 16.89 21.13 -7.75
C VAL A 259 16.85 21.82 -9.10
N TYR A 260 16.61 21.04 -10.15
CA TYR A 260 16.40 21.55 -11.48
C TYR A 260 14.92 21.50 -11.80
N ALA A 261 14.38 22.66 -12.14
CA ALA A 261 12.99 22.82 -12.46
C ALA A 261 12.75 22.83 -13.96
N GLN A 262 11.60 22.29 -14.38
CA GLN A 262 11.10 22.41 -15.74
C GLN A 262 10.03 23.51 -15.76
N LEU A 263 10.23 24.52 -16.61
CA LEU A 263 9.29 25.61 -16.78
C LEU A 263 8.46 25.37 -18.06
N ASN A 264 7.15 25.26 -17.89
CA ASN A 264 6.19 25.19 -18.97
C ASN A 264 5.23 26.38 -18.83
N GLU A 265 5.35 27.37 -19.71
CA GLU A 265 4.62 28.65 -19.64
C GLU A 265 4.80 29.33 -18.27
N SER A 266 3.81 29.26 -17.39
CA SER A 266 3.83 29.84 -16.04
C SER A 266 3.82 28.77 -14.93
N ARG A 267 4.08 27.50 -15.27
CA ARG A 267 4.10 26.40 -14.32
C ARG A 267 5.50 25.81 -14.20
N LEU A 268 5.99 25.74 -12.97
CA LEU A 268 7.30 25.23 -12.66
C LEU A 268 7.18 23.89 -11.93
N THR A 269 7.78 22.85 -12.51
CA THR A 269 7.76 21.48 -11.99
C THR A 269 9.14 21.11 -11.46
N ILE A 270 9.22 20.70 -10.20
CA ILE A 270 10.45 20.29 -9.53
C ILE A 270 10.38 18.81 -9.16
N ARG A 271 11.54 18.15 -9.21
CA ARG A 271 11.72 16.79 -8.71
C ARG A 271 12.64 16.79 -7.51
N PHE A 272 12.17 16.22 -6.41
CA PHE A 272 12.99 16.01 -5.22
C PHE A 272 13.66 14.65 -5.32
N SER A 273 14.99 14.61 -5.18
CA SER A 273 15.75 13.36 -5.24
C SER A 273 15.54 12.47 -4.01
N ASN A 274 15.30 13.09 -2.85
CA ASN A 274 15.12 12.41 -1.56
C ASN A 274 13.72 12.73 -1.02
N PRO A 275 12.81 11.75 -0.92
CA PRO A 275 11.45 11.95 -0.44
C PRO A 275 11.35 12.02 1.10
N SER A 276 12.44 11.73 1.81
CA SER A 276 12.54 11.91 3.26
C SER A 276 13.84 12.63 3.60
N ILE A 277 13.74 13.66 4.45
CA ILE A 277 14.86 14.45 4.92
C ILE A 277 14.83 14.47 6.44
N SER A 278 15.95 14.11 7.07
CA SER A 278 16.08 14.09 8.51
C SER A 278 16.83 15.32 9.01
N ILE A 279 16.24 16.06 9.94
CA ILE A 279 16.82 17.28 10.53
C ILE A 279 16.78 17.22 12.06
N GLU A 280 17.88 17.64 12.69
CA GLU A 280 17.94 17.85 14.13
C GLU A 280 17.43 19.25 14.45
N ARG A 281 16.41 19.32 15.31
CA ARG A 281 15.72 20.56 15.66
C ARG A 281 16.51 21.36 16.69
N ARG A 282 16.48 22.68 16.57
CA ARG A 282 17.12 23.62 17.52
C ARG A 282 16.10 24.53 18.20
N ARG A 283 15.00 24.83 17.52
CA ARG A 283 13.89 25.69 17.98
C ARG A 283 12.58 24.97 17.73
N LEU A 284 12.14 24.23 18.76
CA LEU A 284 10.99 23.36 18.67
C LEU A 284 9.69 24.13 18.41
N GLY A 285 9.55 25.30 19.03
CA GLY A 285 8.38 26.19 18.88
C GLY A 285 8.33 26.97 17.58
N GLU A 286 9.29 26.80 16.67
CA GLU A 286 9.26 27.45 15.35
C GLU A 286 8.84 26.43 14.29
N PRO A 287 7.96 26.80 13.33
CA PRO A 287 7.59 25.91 12.24
C PRO A 287 8.79 25.64 11.33
N VAL A 288 8.85 24.43 10.79
CA VAL A 288 9.84 24.05 9.79
C VAL A 288 9.32 24.41 8.41
N THR A 289 10.16 25.07 7.60
CA THR A 289 9.84 25.41 6.21
C THR A 289 10.93 24.96 5.25
N LEU A 290 10.55 24.51 4.06
CA LEU A 290 11.44 24.35 2.90
C LEU A 290 11.30 25.59 2.02
N ARG A 291 12.41 26.28 1.76
CA ARG A 291 12.46 27.44 0.86
C ARG A 291 13.28 27.08 -0.37
N LEU A 292 12.70 27.33 -1.55
CA LEU A 292 13.40 27.28 -2.82
C LEU A 292 13.93 28.67 -3.14
N LEU A 293 15.21 28.74 -3.47
CA LEU A 293 15.94 29.98 -3.65
C LEU A 293 16.48 30.06 -5.08
N ASP A 294 16.29 31.20 -5.72
CA ASP A 294 17.03 31.58 -6.92
C ASP A 294 18.00 32.70 -6.55
N SER A 295 19.30 32.42 -6.64
CA SER A 295 20.35 33.40 -6.34
C SER A 295 20.17 34.09 -4.97
N GLY A 296 19.67 33.34 -3.99
CA GLY A 296 19.38 33.80 -2.63
C GLY A 296 17.99 34.44 -2.41
N ARG A 297 17.22 34.69 -3.48
CA ARG A 297 15.84 35.17 -3.38
C ARG A 297 14.89 33.98 -3.21
N VAL A 298 14.00 34.05 -2.22
CA VAL A 298 12.93 33.04 -2.05
C VAL A 298 11.97 33.11 -3.23
N VAL A 299 11.89 31.99 -3.94
CA VAL A 299 10.96 31.75 -5.05
C VAL A 299 9.70 31.09 -4.54
N GLN A 300 9.84 30.12 -3.64
CA GLN A 300 8.70 29.39 -3.08
C GLN A 300 9.01 28.91 -1.66
N CYS A 301 7.98 28.82 -0.82
CA CYS A 301 8.07 28.38 0.57
C CYS A 301 7.00 27.32 0.86
N TYR A 302 7.42 26.18 1.40
CA TYR A 302 6.53 25.10 1.86
C TYR A 302 6.65 24.96 3.36
N GLN A 303 5.52 24.91 4.05
CA GLN A 303 5.48 24.63 5.49
C GLN A 303 5.28 23.12 5.71
N PHE A 304 5.87 22.59 6.78
CA PHE A 304 5.62 21.21 7.17
C PHE A 304 4.57 21.15 8.27
N ASP A 305 3.45 20.48 7.97
CA ASP A 305 2.32 20.39 8.88
C ASP A 305 2.71 19.66 10.18
N GLY A 306 2.30 20.24 11.31
CA GLY A 306 2.60 19.71 12.65
C GLY A 306 4.05 19.89 13.11
N SER A 307 4.88 20.63 12.36
CA SER A 307 6.29 20.80 12.69
C SER A 307 6.57 21.73 13.87
N GLU A 308 5.65 22.64 14.17
CA GLU A 308 5.75 23.52 15.34
C GLU A 308 5.34 22.75 16.60
N LEU A 309 6.27 22.65 17.55
CA LEU A 309 6.08 21.95 18.80
C LEU A 309 6.15 22.97 19.94
N ASN A 310 4.98 23.41 20.39
CA ASN A 310 4.86 24.34 21.51
C ASN A 310 5.04 23.59 22.85
N TYR A 311 6.27 23.16 23.08
CA TYR A 311 6.68 22.39 24.25
C TYR A 311 6.54 23.19 25.55
N GLU A 312 6.44 24.51 25.54
CA GLU A 312 6.18 25.30 26.76
C GLU A 312 4.71 25.27 27.19
N GLU A 313 3.80 25.02 26.25
CA GLU A 313 2.37 25.07 26.51
C GLU A 313 1.66 23.72 26.48
N THR A 314 2.18 22.78 25.71
CA THR A 314 1.53 21.50 25.44
C THR A 314 2.38 20.33 25.94
N PRO A 315 1.74 19.22 26.37
CA PRO A 315 2.48 17.99 26.64
C PRO A 315 3.03 17.42 25.33
N LEU A 316 4.15 16.70 25.40
CA LEU A 316 4.66 15.90 24.28
C LEU A 316 4.54 14.43 24.66
N VAL A 317 3.86 13.63 23.84
CA VAL A 317 3.60 12.22 24.11
C VAL A 317 4.35 11.36 23.10
N PHE A 318 5.23 10.50 23.61
CA PHE A 318 6.08 9.62 22.84
C PHE A 318 5.72 8.16 23.09
N GLU A 319 5.66 7.40 22.00
CA GLU A 319 5.48 5.94 22.00
C GLU A 319 6.81 5.26 21.68
N GLN A 320 7.14 4.19 22.42
CA GLN A 320 8.31 3.38 22.10
C GLN A 320 7.97 2.43 20.96
N ARG A 321 8.60 2.64 19.81
CA ARG A 321 8.64 1.72 18.68
C ARG A 321 9.96 0.96 18.72
N VAL A 322 10.10 -0.05 17.84
CA VAL A 322 11.18 -1.06 17.85
C VAL A 322 12.54 -0.50 18.28
N ASP A 323 13.00 0.60 17.67
CA ASP A 323 14.31 1.21 17.95
C ASP A 323 14.26 2.71 18.27
N CYS A 324 13.08 3.30 18.44
CA CYS A 324 12.96 4.75 18.64
C CYS A 324 11.72 5.15 19.45
N TRP A 325 11.79 6.36 20.00
CA TRP A 325 10.66 7.02 20.63
C TRP A 325 10.06 8.02 19.64
N GLN A 326 8.83 7.78 19.17
CA GLN A 326 8.15 8.62 18.19
C GLN A 326 7.09 9.48 18.87
N LEU A 327 7.01 10.77 18.51
CA LEU A 327 5.96 11.66 18.98
C LEU A 327 4.63 11.28 18.32
N VAL A 328 3.67 10.87 19.14
CA VAL A 328 2.33 10.45 18.69
C VAL A 328 1.27 11.52 18.95
N GLY A 329 1.50 12.44 19.89
CA GLY A 329 0.57 13.53 20.17
C GLY A 329 1.18 14.67 20.96
N THR A 330 0.54 15.84 20.83
CA THR A 330 0.78 17.04 21.67
C THR A 330 -0.47 17.45 22.45
N SER A 331 -1.49 16.59 22.45
CA SER A 331 -2.79 16.80 23.08
C SER A 331 -3.32 15.45 23.59
N SER A 332 -4.59 15.36 23.97
CA SER A 332 -5.24 14.08 24.24
C SER A 332 -5.03 13.11 23.07
N CYS A 333 -4.55 11.91 23.36
CA CYS A 333 -4.28 10.90 22.35
C CYS A 333 -4.26 9.48 22.94
N GLY A 334 -4.55 8.50 22.09
CA GLY A 334 -4.34 7.08 22.39
C GLY A 334 -2.96 6.62 21.92
N VAL A 335 -2.33 5.76 22.70
CA VAL A 335 -1.04 5.09 22.43
C VAL A 335 -1.29 3.59 22.31
N ALA A 336 -0.69 2.90 21.34
CA ALA A 336 -0.89 1.46 21.20
C ALA A 336 -0.04 0.63 22.17
N GLY A 337 1.14 1.14 22.53
CA GLY A 337 1.99 0.53 23.54
C GLY A 337 1.37 0.47 24.95
N GLU A 338 1.85 -0.50 25.73
CA GLU A 338 1.56 -0.64 27.17
C GLU A 338 2.26 0.44 28.02
N SER A 339 3.17 1.20 27.42
CA SER A 339 3.87 2.31 28.05
C SER A 339 4.03 3.48 27.09
N ALA A 340 4.14 4.67 27.66
CA ALA A 340 4.42 5.90 26.92
C ALA A 340 5.39 6.76 27.72
N ARG A 341 6.12 7.63 27.03
CA ARG A 341 6.96 8.64 27.66
C ARG A 341 6.38 9.99 27.36
N ILE A 342 6.14 10.79 28.39
CA ILE A 342 5.59 12.13 28.23
C ILE A 342 6.55 13.18 28.77
N ARG A 343 6.55 14.34 28.12
CA ARG A 343 7.08 15.58 28.66
C ARG A 343 5.91 16.50 28.96
N ILE A 344 5.81 16.99 30.18
CA ILE A 344 4.80 17.99 30.56
C ILE A 344 5.47 19.30 31.00
N PRO A 345 4.94 20.47 30.60
CA PRO A 345 5.35 21.75 31.15
C PRO A 345 5.07 21.86 32.66
N THR A 346 5.76 22.77 33.35
CA THR A 346 5.65 22.98 34.83
C THR A 346 4.24 23.31 35.32
N LYS A 347 3.39 23.89 34.46
CA LYS A 347 2.02 24.29 34.78
C LYS A 347 1.01 23.14 34.85
N PHE A 348 1.42 21.93 34.47
CA PHE A 348 0.53 20.77 34.46
C PHE A 348 0.52 20.03 35.79
N SER A 349 -0.68 19.68 36.25
CA SER A 349 -0.88 18.62 37.22
C SER A 349 -1.34 17.35 36.49
N PHE A 350 -1.14 16.18 37.11
CA PHE A 350 -1.57 14.91 36.53
C PHE A 350 -2.22 14.01 37.58
N SER A 351 -3.18 13.21 37.13
CA SER A 351 -3.77 12.12 37.88
C SER A 351 -3.77 10.86 37.02
N SER A 352 -3.59 9.69 37.64
CA SER A 352 -3.55 8.39 36.97
C SER A 352 -4.59 7.45 37.52
N ASP A 353 -5.32 6.78 36.64
CA ASP A 353 -6.23 5.70 37.01
C ASP A 353 -5.43 4.39 37.08
N GLY A 354 -4.64 4.23 38.16
CA GLY A 354 -3.79 3.06 38.36
C GLY A 354 -2.38 3.40 38.83
N LEU A 355 -1.37 2.87 38.14
CA LEU A 355 0.03 3.07 38.52
C LEU A 355 0.44 4.54 38.29
N ALA A 356 0.96 5.18 39.32
CA ALA A 356 1.43 6.56 39.25
C ALA A 356 2.57 6.71 38.21
N PRO A 357 2.58 7.80 37.41
CA PRO A 357 3.67 8.12 36.50
C PRO A 357 5.00 8.21 37.23
N SER A 358 6.04 7.61 36.65
CA SER A 358 7.39 7.66 37.21
C SER A 358 8.16 8.86 36.65
N LEU A 359 8.60 9.77 37.52
CA LEU A 359 9.45 10.90 37.14
C LEU A 359 10.86 10.42 36.78
N LEU A 360 11.26 10.68 35.54
CA LEU A 360 12.59 10.37 35.04
C LEU A 360 13.57 11.50 35.33
N THR A 361 13.22 12.72 34.93
CA THR A 361 14.06 13.90 35.09
C THR A 361 13.27 15.18 34.83
N THR A 362 13.94 16.32 35.04
CA THR A 362 13.47 17.64 34.63
C THR A 362 14.48 18.22 33.64
N ASP A 363 14.01 18.73 32.50
CA ASP A 363 14.88 19.32 31.49
C ASP A 363 15.28 20.77 31.83
N LYS A 364 16.14 21.36 30.97
CA LYS A 364 16.70 22.70 31.17
C LYS A 364 15.61 23.78 31.18
N GLU A 365 14.49 23.51 30.53
CA GLU A 365 13.31 24.36 30.44
C GLU A 365 12.28 24.04 31.53
N SER A 366 12.69 23.31 32.58
CA SER A 366 11.88 22.90 33.73
C SER A 366 10.72 21.95 33.41
N GLY A 367 10.65 21.40 32.20
CA GLY A 367 9.66 20.38 31.83
C GLY A 367 9.93 19.05 32.53
N GLN A 368 8.87 18.40 33.01
CA GLN A 368 8.96 17.10 33.67
C GLN A 368 8.82 15.97 32.66
N TRP A 369 9.76 15.03 32.70
CA TRP A 369 9.73 13.81 31.89
C TRP A 369 9.23 12.65 32.73
N LEU A 370 8.14 12.02 32.29
CA LEU A 370 7.46 10.94 32.99
C LEU A 370 7.35 9.70 32.10
N ASP A 371 7.59 8.52 32.65
CA ASP A 371 7.19 7.26 32.03
C ASP A 371 5.83 6.83 32.57
N LEU A 372 4.92 6.50 31.66
CA LEU A 372 3.55 6.07 31.89
C LEU A 372 3.42 4.56 31.72
N ARG A 373 2.63 3.92 32.60
CA ARG A 373 2.23 2.50 32.52
C ARG A 373 0.74 2.29 32.77
N ALA A 374 -0.01 3.38 32.86
CA ALA A 374 -1.45 3.43 33.01
C ALA A 374 -1.95 4.72 32.34
N ASP A 375 -3.27 4.80 32.12
CA ASP A 375 -3.91 6.00 31.58
C ASP A 375 -3.71 7.19 32.53
N VAL A 376 -3.52 8.37 31.92
CA VAL A 376 -3.25 9.61 32.66
C VAL A 376 -4.10 10.74 32.15
N SER A 377 -4.66 11.49 33.10
CA SER A 377 -5.27 12.79 32.85
C SER A 377 -4.29 13.89 33.25
N LEU A 378 -4.00 14.80 32.33
CA LEU A 378 -3.18 15.99 32.56
C LEU A 378 -4.09 17.22 32.59
N GLN A 379 -3.90 18.08 33.57
CA GLN A 379 -4.69 19.30 33.74
C GLN A 379 -3.78 20.53 33.74
N ASN A 380 -4.15 21.54 32.95
CA ASN A 380 -3.52 22.86 32.97
C ASN A 380 -4.63 23.92 32.97
N GLY A 381 -4.93 24.46 34.16
CA GLY A 381 -6.07 25.38 34.32
C GLY A 381 -7.40 24.70 33.98
N SER A 382 -8.12 25.24 32.99
CA SER A 382 -9.37 24.67 32.47
C SER A 382 -9.18 23.52 31.48
N ASP A 383 -7.96 23.36 30.95
CA ASP A 383 -7.70 22.42 29.88
C ASP A 383 -7.40 21.03 30.46
N LEU A 384 -8.09 20.02 29.93
CA LEU A 384 -7.94 18.62 30.29
C LEU A 384 -7.45 17.82 29.10
N TYR A 385 -6.35 17.10 29.29
CA TYR A 385 -5.75 16.23 28.31
C TYR A 385 -5.79 14.80 28.81
N ARG A 386 -6.19 13.85 27.96
CA ARG A 386 -6.27 12.43 28.33
C ARG A 386 -5.35 11.59 27.46
N ILE A 387 -4.44 10.86 28.09
CA ILE A 387 -3.52 9.92 27.46
C ILE A 387 -3.96 8.51 27.82
N GLU A 388 -4.38 7.75 26.81
CA GLU A 388 -4.92 6.40 26.97
C GLU A 388 -3.93 5.39 26.36
N LEU A 389 -3.53 4.37 27.11
CA LEU A 389 -2.64 3.30 26.65
C LEU A 389 -3.44 2.14 26.05
N ASN A 390 -2.77 1.23 25.36
CA ASN A 390 -3.36 0.02 24.75
C ASN A 390 -4.52 0.31 23.77
N GLN A 391 -4.46 1.42 23.04
CA GLN A 391 -5.46 1.79 22.05
C GLN A 391 -5.10 1.26 20.66
N ASN A 392 -6.07 0.79 19.89
CA ASN A 392 -5.84 0.45 18.48
C ASN A 392 -5.48 1.72 17.70
N GLN A 393 -4.30 1.73 17.05
CA GLN A 393 -3.90 2.83 16.16
C GLN A 393 -4.89 2.93 14.99
N ASN A 394 -5.86 3.83 15.08
CA ASN A 394 -6.51 4.36 13.89
C ASN A 394 -5.56 5.39 13.28
N GLU A 395 -4.92 5.05 12.15
CA GLU A 395 -4.08 5.97 11.34
C GLU A 395 -4.85 7.18 10.76
N HIS A 396 -6.07 7.45 11.20
CA HIS A 396 -6.93 8.49 10.65
C HIS A 396 -7.35 9.50 11.70
N ARG A 397 -6.57 10.58 11.77
CA ARG A 397 -6.99 12.00 11.62
C ARG A 397 -6.01 12.91 12.37
N LYS A 398 -4.82 13.13 11.80
CA LYS A 398 -4.20 14.45 11.95
C LYS A 398 -4.88 15.35 10.91
N PRO A 399 -5.73 16.32 11.29
CA PRO A 399 -6.17 17.32 10.34
C PRO A 399 -4.94 18.04 9.79
N ALA A 400 -4.74 17.97 8.48
CA ALA A 400 -3.69 18.70 7.77
C ALA A 400 -4.27 20.01 7.23
N LEU A 401 -3.61 21.13 7.53
CA LEU A 401 -3.96 22.44 6.98
C LEU A 401 -2.94 22.76 5.90
N ALA A 402 -3.23 22.36 4.65
CA ALA A 402 -2.39 22.71 3.52
C ALA A 402 -2.47 24.22 3.22
N GLY A 403 -1.55 25.00 3.79
CA GLY A 403 -1.40 26.43 3.53
C GLY A 403 -0.25 26.69 2.54
N VAL A 404 -0.56 27.28 1.38
CA VAL A 404 0.46 27.87 0.49
C VAL A 404 0.46 29.37 0.71
N HIS A 405 1.48 29.90 1.39
CA HIS A 405 1.66 31.34 1.51
C HIS A 405 2.34 31.89 0.25
N GLY A 406 1.53 32.37 -0.70
CA GLY A 406 2.01 33.18 -1.81
C GLY A 406 2.50 34.53 -1.29
N LEU A 407 3.81 34.70 -1.17
CA LEU A 407 4.40 36.01 -0.94
C LEU A 407 4.43 36.78 -2.27
N TYR A 408 3.91 38.01 -2.24
CA TYR A 408 3.87 39.08 -3.26
C TYR A 408 2.49 39.44 -3.84
N ARG A 409 1.71 40.25 -3.09
CA ARG A 409 0.99 41.38 -3.69
C ARG A 409 1.79 42.65 -3.42
N ARG A 410 2.49 43.17 -4.44
CA ARG A 410 2.93 44.56 -4.41
C ARG A 410 1.68 45.43 -4.45
N PHE A 411 1.40 46.14 -3.36
CA PHE A 411 0.56 47.33 -3.41
C PHE A 411 1.32 48.39 -4.22
N SER A 412 0.93 48.60 -5.47
CA SER A 412 1.22 49.85 -6.17
C SER A 412 0.38 50.95 -5.53
N ARG A 413 1.05 51.99 -5.02
CA ARG A 413 0.42 53.26 -4.63
C ARG A 413 -0.24 53.93 -5.82
#